data_AF-A0A9X0QXY0-F1
#
_entry.id   AF-A0A9X0QXY0-F1
#
_cell.length_a   1.000
_cell.length_b   1.000
_cell.length_c   1.000
_cell.angle_alpha   90.00
_cell.angle_beta   90.00
_cell.angle_gamma   90.00
#
_symmetry.space_group_name_H-M   'P 1'
#
loop_
_entity.id
_entity.type
_entity.pdbx_description
1 polymer ?
#
loop_
_entity_poly.entity_id
_entity_poly.type
_entity_poly.pdbx_seq_one_letter_code
_entity_poly.pdbx_strand_id
1 'polypeptide(L)'
;MSETMLTLDRRRLAGLRPLLPDRSPAEWHAALVAEIAAGLGAAHAAVLAVPVAEGEELAWYAPGSRSRVFSALPVADRRALTEALGAILSDIRRLGESGAAPAVAAAWPSLREVPDLDAVFAVDGRPVLTAWAQMNARAERPAGLLARFDDGLAWQPPPRFPTRAWALAGGALAALALAAGVLLPLAGAALFPPVPQCTIDPASLAIYQEASREAERQDALEGELARLEEERGRRRLACPLPVAPPPPPPAPPERRAEAPPPPP
;
A
#
# COMPACT_ATOMS: atom_id res chain seq x y z
N MET A 1 -15.48 21.73 8.85
CA MET A 1 -16.26 21.07 9.91
C MET A 1 -15.53 21.38 11.20
N SER A 2 -16.18 22.08 12.15
CA SER A 2 -15.55 22.37 13.44
C SER A 2 -15.44 21.08 14.24
N GLU A 3 -14.22 20.65 14.57
CA GLU A 3 -14.02 19.52 15.46
C GLU A 3 -14.51 19.89 16.87
N THR A 4 -15.36 19.04 17.43
CA THR A 4 -15.85 19.23 18.80
C THR A 4 -14.78 18.70 19.76
N MET A 5 -14.49 19.45 20.81
CA MET A 5 -13.56 19.01 21.85
C MET A 5 -14.33 18.17 22.88
N LEU A 6 -13.98 16.89 23.00
CA LEU A 6 -14.58 15.98 23.98
C LEU A 6 -13.76 16.00 25.27
N THR A 7 -14.44 16.09 26.42
CA THR A 7 -13.83 15.77 27.72
C THR A 7 -13.79 14.25 27.86
N LEU A 8 -12.60 13.69 28.01
CA LEU A 8 -12.40 12.24 28.13
C LEU A 8 -12.35 11.80 29.59
N ASP A 9 -11.58 12.52 30.41
CA ASP A 9 -11.28 12.14 31.78
C ASP A 9 -11.06 13.39 32.64
N ARG A 10 -11.36 13.27 33.94
CA ARG A 10 -11.10 14.27 34.98
C ARG A 10 -10.61 13.57 36.23
N ARG A 11 -9.44 13.96 36.72
CA ARG A 11 -8.84 13.37 37.92
C ARG A 11 -8.34 14.47 38.85
N ARG A 12 -8.51 14.24 40.16
CA ARG A 12 -7.94 15.12 41.19
C ARG A 12 -6.42 15.03 41.18
N LEU A 13 -5.75 16.18 41.24
CA LEU A 13 -4.30 16.27 41.30
C LEU A 13 -3.72 15.49 42.48
N ALA A 14 -4.37 15.53 43.65
CA ALA A 14 -3.94 14.78 44.83
C ALA A 14 -3.94 13.24 44.65
N GLY A 15 -4.65 12.72 43.65
CA GLY A 15 -4.67 11.30 43.31
C GLY A 15 -3.58 10.88 42.32
N LEU A 16 -2.87 11.84 41.73
CA LEU A 16 -1.89 11.62 40.68
C LEU A 16 -0.50 12.04 41.15
N ARG A 17 0.51 11.34 40.64
CA ARG A 17 1.92 11.71 40.79
C ARG A 17 2.53 11.86 39.40
N PRO A 18 3.01 13.05 39.03
CA PRO A 18 3.66 13.26 37.74
C PRO A 18 4.99 12.50 37.69
N LEU A 19 5.30 11.94 36.53
CA LEU A 19 6.56 11.25 36.26
C LEU A 19 7.54 12.07 35.44
N LEU A 20 7.08 13.17 34.84
CA LEU A 20 7.92 14.08 34.07
C LEU A 20 8.41 15.23 34.96
N PRO A 21 9.71 15.56 34.93
CA PRO A 21 10.25 16.65 35.71
C PRO A 21 10.01 18.03 35.05
N ASP A 22 10.15 19.07 35.87
CA ASP A 22 10.52 20.45 35.50
C ASP A 22 9.65 21.21 34.46
N ARG A 23 8.42 20.76 34.18
CA ARG A 23 7.44 21.50 33.36
C ARG A 23 6.01 21.14 33.73
N SER A 24 5.07 22.01 33.38
CA SER A 24 3.64 21.72 33.46
C SER A 24 3.23 20.61 32.46
N PRO A 25 2.13 19.88 32.72
CA PRO A 25 1.59 18.91 31.76
C PRO A 25 1.28 19.53 30.38
N ALA A 26 0.82 20.77 30.34
CA ALA A 26 0.50 21.46 29.08
C ALA A 26 1.76 21.78 28.25
N GLU A 27 2.86 22.18 28.89
CA GLU A 27 4.13 22.42 28.20
C GLU A 27 4.74 21.13 27.66
N TRP A 28 4.67 20.04 28.44
CA TRP A 28 5.07 18.72 27.96
C TRP A 28 4.22 18.26 26.79
N HIS A 29 2.89 18.45 26.88
CA HIS A 29 1.97 18.10 25.78
C HIS A 29 2.35 18.81 24.49
N ALA A 30 2.52 20.13 24.54
CA ALA A 30 2.86 20.95 23.38
C ALA A 30 4.19 20.51 22.74
N ALA A 31 5.22 20.25 23.56
CA ALA A 31 6.52 19.79 23.06
C ALA A 31 6.43 18.40 22.41
N LEU A 32 5.75 17.46 23.05
CA LEU A 32 5.58 16.09 22.54
C LEU A 32 4.76 16.06 21.26
N VAL A 33 3.63 16.76 21.22
CA VAL A 33 2.78 16.84 20.03
C VAL A 33 3.53 17.47 18.87
N ALA A 34 4.32 18.52 19.09
CA ALA A 34 5.10 19.15 18.04
C ALA A 34 6.13 18.18 17.42
N GLU A 35 6.89 17.47 18.26
CA GLU A 35 7.91 16.51 17.78
C GLU A 35 7.28 15.27 17.12
N ILE A 36 6.24 14.69 17.73
CA ILE A 36 5.53 13.54 17.16
C ILE A 36 4.86 13.91 15.84
N ALA A 37 4.23 15.08 15.74
CA ALA A 37 3.60 15.53 14.51
C ALA A 37 4.64 15.79 13.41
N ALA A 38 5.82 16.33 13.75
CA ALA A 38 6.89 16.56 12.79
C ALA A 38 7.53 15.25 12.28
N GLY A 39 7.67 14.24 13.16
CA GLY A 39 8.32 12.97 12.82
C GLY A 39 7.39 11.90 12.23
N LEU A 40 6.17 11.80 12.74
CA LEU A 40 5.22 10.71 12.45
C LEU A 40 3.87 11.19 11.91
N GLY A 41 3.59 12.50 12.00
CA GLY A 41 2.35 13.11 11.52
C GLY A 41 1.31 13.32 12.61
N ALA A 42 0.29 14.11 12.28
CA ALA A 42 -0.75 14.54 13.24
C ALA A 42 -1.59 13.39 13.81
N ALA A 43 -1.76 12.30 13.06
CA ALA A 43 -2.52 11.13 13.50
C ALA A 43 -1.86 10.44 14.71
N HIS A 44 -0.53 10.31 14.72
CA HIS A 44 0.22 9.76 15.87
C HIS A 44 0.20 10.73 17.04
N ALA A 45 0.33 12.05 16.79
CA ALA A 45 0.31 13.04 17.86
C ALA A 45 -1.05 13.12 18.58
N ALA A 46 -2.14 12.85 17.86
CA ALA A 46 -3.50 12.79 18.42
C ALA A 46 -3.72 11.68 19.47
N VAL A 47 -2.75 10.76 19.65
CA VAL A 47 -2.80 9.77 20.73
C VAL A 47 -2.72 10.41 22.11
N LEU A 48 -2.16 11.63 22.25
CA LEU A 48 -2.03 12.32 23.53
C LEU A 48 -3.16 13.32 23.73
N ALA A 49 -4.06 13.05 24.67
CA ALA A 49 -5.09 14.02 25.06
C ALA A 49 -4.45 15.28 25.67
N VAL A 50 -5.07 16.43 25.38
CA VAL A 50 -4.65 17.75 25.88
C VAL A 50 -4.97 17.86 27.36
N PRO A 51 -3.98 18.02 28.25
CA PRO A 51 -4.21 18.24 29.67
C PRO A 51 -4.54 19.71 29.94
N VAL A 52 -5.59 19.96 30.72
CA VAL A 52 -6.00 21.30 31.15
C VAL A 52 -6.20 21.28 32.66
N ALA A 53 -5.47 22.13 33.37
CA ALA A 53 -5.62 22.28 34.81
C ALA A 53 -6.90 23.08 35.12
N GLU A 54 -7.77 22.51 35.94
CA GLU A 54 -9.06 23.07 36.38
C GLU A 54 -9.08 23.10 37.91
N GLY A 55 -8.36 24.05 38.51
CA GLY A 55 -8.21 24.14 39.97
C GLY A 55 -7.45 22.94 40.53
N GLU A 56 -8.12 22.14 41.37
CA GLU A 56 -7.55 20.91 41.99
C GLU A 56 -7.70 19.67 41.10
N GLU A 57 -8.23 19.83 39.89
CA GLU A 57 -8.42 18.75 38.92
C GLU A 57 -7.56 18.98 37.67
N LEU A 58 -7.20 17.86 37.04
CA LEU A 58 -6.63 17.83 35.71
C LEU A 58 -7.66 17.16 34.81
N ALA A 59 -8.07 17.87 33.76
CA ALA A 59 -9.01 17.39 32.76
C ALA A 59 -8.26 17.08 31.46
N TRP A 60 -8.69 16.04 30.74
CA TRP A 60 -8.12 15.67 29.45
C TRP A 60 -9.13 15.79 28.33
N TYR A 61 -8.69 16.41 27.24
CA TYR A 61 -9.53 16.72 26.11
C TYR A 61 -8.95 16.16 24.82
N ALA A 62 -9.81 15.76 23.88
CA ALA A 62 -9.41 15.37 22.54
C ALA A 62 -10.44 15.79 21.50
N PRO A 63 -10.01 16.15 20.28
CA PRO A 63 -10.94 16.41 19.18
C PRO A 63 -11.64 15.12 18.76
N GLY A 64 -12.96 15.16 18.60
CA GLY A 64 -13.74 14.03 18.12
C GLY A 64 -15.24 14.20 18.26
N SER A 65 -15.98 13.21 17.78
CA SER A 65 -17.45 13.17 17.88
C SER A 65 -17.93 12.19 18.95
N ARG A 66 -17.25 11.06 19.12
CA ARG A 66 -17.61 10.02 20.10
C ARG A 66 -16.39 9.49 20.82
N SER A 67 -16.52 9.29 22.13
CA SER A 67 -15.50 8.63 22.95
C SER A 67 -16.10 7.43 23.70
N ARG A 68 -15.26 6.41 23.93
CA ARG A 68 -15.56 5.28 24.83
C ARG A 68 -14.29 4.88 25.58
N VAL A 69 -14.41 4.64 26.88
CA VAL A 69 -13.31 4.09 27.68
C VAL A 69 -13.00 2.66 27.25
N PHE A 70 -11.73 2.25 27.33
CA PHE A 70 -11.24 0.95 26.88
C PHE A 70 -12.04 -0.23 27.45
N SER A 71 -12.36 -0.18 28.75
CA SER A 71 -13.11 -1.22 29.46
C SER A 71 -14.55 -1.42 28.95
N ALA A 72 -15.15 -0.38 28.36
CA ALA A 72 -16.51 -0.41 27.81
C ALA A 72 -16.59 -0.88 26.35
N LEU A 73 -15.45 -1.08 25.67
CA LEU A 73 -15.42 -1.52 24.27
C LEU A 73 -15.72 -3.02 24.14
N PRO A 74 -16.35 -3.48 23.05
CA PRO A 74 -16.41 -4.89 22.68
C PRO A 74 -15.02 -5.54 22.59
N VAL A 75 -14.94 -6.87 22.75
CA VAL A 75 -13.66 -7.60 22.71
C VAL A 75 -12.88 -7.37 21.41
N ALA A 76 -13.59 -7.39 20.27
CA ALA A 76 -12.98 -7.15 18.95
C ALA A 76 -12.39 -5.74 18.85
N ASP A 77 -13.16 -4.73 19.28
CA ASP A 77 -12.73 -3.33 19.27
C ASP A 77 -11.55 -3.09 20.22
N ARG A 78 -11.53 -3.74 21.39
CA ARG A 78 -10.37 -3.68 22.31
C ARG A 78 -9.11 -4.23 21.67
N ARG A 79 -9.20 -5.35 20.95
CA ARG A 79 -8.04 -5.93 20.25
C ARG A 79 -7.52 -4.99 19.18
N ALA A 80 -8.39 -4.46 18.32
CA ALA A 80 -8.01 -3.52 17.28
C ALA A 80 -7.40 -2.23 17.85
N LEU A 81 -7.97 -1.72 18.94
CA LEU A 81 -7.45 -0.53 19.63
C LEU A 81 -6.09 -0.78 20.27
N THR A 82 -5.89 -1.95 20.90
CA THR A 82 -4.61 -2.36 21.47
C THR A 82 -3.53 -2.50 20.40
N GLU A 83 -3.86 -3.10 19.25
CA GLU A 83 -2.93 -3.23 18.11
C GLU A 83 -2.53 -1.85 17.55
N ALA A 84 -3.51 -0.97 17.34
CA ALA A 84 -3.26 0.41 16.91
C ALA A 84 -2.43 1.19 17.92
N LEU A 85 -2.73 1.07 19.22
CA LEU A 85 -1.97 1.71 20.29
C LEU A 85 -0.54 1.19 20.34
N GLY A 86 -0.33 -0.12 20.21
CA GLY A 86 0.99 -0.72 20.20
C GLY A 86 1.85 -0.26 19.02
N ALA A 87 1.27 -0.19 17.82
CA ALA A 87 1.93 0.37 16.64
C ALA A 87 2.35 1.83 16.87
N ILE A 88 1.43 2.68 17.34
CA ILE A 88 1.70 4.11 17.59
C ILE A 88 2.78 4.30 18.66
N LEU A 89 2.72 3.55 19.76
CA LEU A 89 3.71 3.63 20.83
C LEU A 89 5.09 3.18 20.36
N SER A 90 5.16 2.09 19.58
CA SER A 90 6.41 1.59 19.01
C SER A 90 7.04 2.61 18.05
N ASP A 91 6.22 3.27 17.22
CA ASP A 91 6.69 4.33 16.33
C ASP A 91 7.23 5.54 17.11
N ILE A 92 6.50 5.98 18.16
CA ILE A 92 6.93 7.10 19.02
C ILE A 92 8.25 6.77 19.74
N ARG A 93 8.42 5.53 20.23
CA ARG A 93 9.69 5.08 20.81
C ARG A 93 10.83 5.22 19.81
N ARG A 94 10.65 4.65 18.61
CA ARG A 94 11.65 4.67 17.54
C ARG A 94 11.98 6.10 17.10
N LEU A 95 11.00 7.00 17.10
CA LEU A 95 11.23 8.43 16.88
C LEU A 95 12.15 9.02 17.96
N GLY A 96 11.93 8.71 19.24
CA GLY A 96 12.83 9.11 20.32
C GLY A 96 14.24 8.52 20.16
N GLU A 97 14.35 7.22 19.84
CA GLU A 97 15.63 6.52 19.63
C GLU A 97 16.42 7.05 18.42
N SER A 98 15.74 7.58 17.40
CA SER A 98 16.40 8.16 16.22
C SER A 98 17.24 9.41 16.53
N GLY A 99 17.00 10.05 17.68
CA GLY A 99 17.62 11.32 18.07
C GLY A 99 16.98 12.56 17.42
N ALA A 100 15.96 12.40 16.57
CA ALA A 100 15.27 13.52 15.92
C ALA A 100 14.26 14.24 16.83
N ALA A 101 13.84 13.60 17.94
CA ALA A 101 12.81 14.09 18.85
C ALA A 101 13.30 14.04 20.32
N PRO A 102 14.05 15.06 20.77
CA PRO A 102 14.66 15.05 22.10
C PRO A 102 13.65 15.11 23.25
N ALA A 103 12.52 15.82 23.12
CA ALA A 103 11.49 15.82 24.15
C ALA A 103 10.82 14.44 24.27
N VAL A 104 10.52 13.78 23.14
CA VAL A 104 10.02 12.41 23.12
C VAL A 104 11.02 11.46 23.77
N ALA A 105 12.31 11.54 23.40
CA ALA A 105 13.35 10.70 23.97
C ALA A 105 13.47 10.86 25.49
N ALA A 106 13.42 12.10 26.00
CA ALA A 106 13.46 12.39 27.43
C ALA A 106 12.22 11.88 28.18
N ALA A 107 11.04 12.01 27.57
CA ALA A 107 9.76 11.65 28.19
C ALA A 107 9.40 10.17 28.06
N TRP A 108 10.00 9.44 27.11
CA TRP A 108 9.59 8.07 26.75
C TRP A 108 9.49 7.09 27.94
N PRO A 109 10.45 7.04 28.89
CA PRO A 109 10.34 6.15 30.04
C PRO A 109 9.08 6.36 30.87
N SER A 110 8.56 7.59 30.89
CA SER A 110 7.35 8.01 31.61
C SER A 110 6.10 7.95 30.73
N LEU A 111 6.20 8.19 29.41
CA LEU A 111 5.03 8.18 28.50
C LEU A 111 4.33 6.82 28.39
N ARG A 112 5.06 5.73 28.65
CA ARG A 112 4.52 4.36 28.73
C ARG A 112 3.77 4.06 30.03
N GLU A 113 3.61 5.06 30.89
CA GLU A 113 2.91 4.94 32.17
C GLU A 113 1.58 5.68 32.13
N VAL A 114 0.57 4.97 32.61
CA VAL A 114 -0.76 5.48 32.94
C VAL A 114 -1.18 4.88 34.28
N PRO A 115 -2.06 5.55 35.06
CA PRO A 115 -2.47 5.03 36.35
C PRO A 115 -3.22 3.69 36.26
N ASP A 116 -4.01 3.51 35.21
CA ASP A 116 -4.86 2.35 34.93
C ASP A 116 -5.25 2.31 33.44
N LEU A 117 -5.91 1.24 32.99
CA LEU A 117 -6.36 1.12 31.60
C LEU A 117 -7.62 1.94 31.29
N ASP A 118 -8.30 2.49 32.31
CA ASP A 118 -9.42 3.41 32.09
C ASP A 118 -8.91 4.79 31.63
N ALA A 119 -7.60 5.04 31.68
CA ALA A 119 -6.94 6.16 31.02
C ALA A 119 -6.80 6.00 29.49
N VAL A 120 -7.22 4.86 28.93
CA VAL A 120 -7.20 4.61 27.48
C VAL A 120 -8.61 4.74 26.93
N PHE A 121 -8.77 5.57 25.90
CA PHE A 121 -10.04 5.83 25.23
C PHE A 121 -9.96 5.49 23.75
N ALA A 122 -11.08 5.06 23.18
CA ALA A 122 -11.32 5.13 21.74
C ALA A 122 -12.06 6.42 21.42
N VAL A 123 -11.44 7.33 20.66
CA VAL A 123 -12.08 8.53 20.10
C VAL A 123 -12.23 8.33 18.61
N ASP A 124 -13.48 8.24 18.13
CA ASP A 124 -13.82 7.91 16.74
C ASP A 124 -13.06 6.68 16.18
N GLY A 125 -12.81 5.69 17.04
CA GLY A 125 -12.12 4.44 16.71
C GLY A 125 -10.58 4.49 16.82
N ARG A 126 -9.99 5.62 17.21
CA ARG A 126 -8.54 5.79 17.40
C ARG A 126 -8.17 5.79 18.89
N PRO A 127 -7.00 5.25 19.26
CA PRO A 127 -6.56 5.28 20.65
C PRO A 127 -6.16 6.69 21.06
N VAL A 128 -6.63 7.10 22.24
CA VAL A 128 -6.25 8.35 22.90
C VAL A 128 -5.95 8.05 24.37
N LEU A 129 -4.81 8.52 24.84
CA LEU A 129 -4.33 8.39 26.21
C LEU A 129 -4.67 9.66 26.99
N THR A 130 -5.34 9.48 28.12
CA THR A 130 -5.43 10.48 29.20
C THR A 130 -4.42 10.11 30.28
N ALA A 131 -4.17 11.01 31.23
CA ALA A 131 -3.25 10.78 32.35
C ALA A 131 -1.89 10.17 31.96
N TRP A 132 -1.41 10.47 30.74
CA TRP A 132 -0.13 9.98 30.25
C TRP A 132 1.01 10.58 31.10
N ALA A 133 2.03 9.77 31.35
CA ALA A 133 3.13 10.11 32.25
C ALA A 133 2.69 10.52 33.67
N GLN A 134 1.57 9.96 34.12
CA GLN A 134 1.09 10.03 35.49
C GLN A 134 1.01 8.62 36.06
N MET A 135 1.19 8.51 37.37
CA MET A 135 0.88 7.29 38.11
C MET A 135 -0.04 7.61 39.29
N ASN A 136 -0.68 6.58 39.85
CA ASN A 136 -1.44 6.72 41.08
C ASN A 136 -0.53 7.24 42.20
N ALA A 137 -0.97 8.27 42.93
CA ALA A 137 -0.19 8.87 44.02
C ALA A 137 0.19 7.88 45.13
N ARG A 138 -0.64 6.83 45.32
CA ARG A 138 -0.41 5.75 46.29
C ARG A 138 0.50 4.63 45.78
N ALA A 139 0.81 4.58 44.49
CA ALA A 139 1.66 3.54 43.95
C ALA A 139 3.14 3.83 44.27
N GLU A 140 3.87 2.80 44.69
CA GLU A 140 5.28 2.94 45.04
C GLU A 140 6.14 3.08 43.77
N ARG A 141 5.83 2.31 42.72
CA ARG A 141 6.58 2.26 41.46
C ARG A 141 5.67 2.34 40.23
N PRO A 142 6.19 2.79 39.07
CA PRO A 142 5.48 2.71 37.80
C PRO A 142 5.11 1.25 37.45
N ALA A 143 3.96 1.07 36.81
CA ALA A 143 3.39 -0.26 36.56
C ALA A 143 3.76 -0.82 35.18
N GLY A 144 4.18 0.03 34.24
CA GLY A 144 4.53 -0.38 32.89
C GLY A 144 3.34 -0.88 32.08
N LEU A 145 2.13 -0.39 32.35
CA LEU A 145 0.89 -0.93 31.75
C LEU A 145 0.87 -0.84 30.22
N LEU A 146 1.50 0.19 29.64
CA LEU A 146 1.60 0.35 28.20
C LEU A 146 2.84 -0.32 27.61
N ALA A 147 3.86 -0.63 28.43
CA ALA A 147 5.10 -1.24 27.96
C ALA A 147 4.86 -2.61 27.28
N ARG A 148 3.80 -3.32 27.67
CA ARG A 148 3.40 -4.60 27.05
C ARG A 148 2.86 -4.47 25.62
N PHE A 149 2.53 -3.26 25.17
CA PHE A 149 2.02 -3.01 23.83
C PHE A 149 3.12 -2.57 22.85
N ASP A 150 4.33 -2.28 23.36
CA ASP A 150 5.51 -2.00 22.55
C ASP A 150 6.04 -3.30 21.92
N ASP A 151 6.45 -3.23 20.66
CA ASP A 151 7.03 -4.36 19.94
C ASP A 151 8.48 -4.69 20.38
N GLY A 152 9.13 -3.79 21.12
CA GLY A 152 10.50 -3.95 21.61
C GLY A 152 11.58 -3.93 20.52
N LEU A 153 11.23 -3.61 19.28
CA LEU A 153 12.16 -3.58 18.15
C LEU A 153 12.91 -2.25 18.12
N ALA A 154 14.23 -2.29 18.30
CA ALA A 154 15.07 -1.09 18.25
C ALA A 154 14.94 -0.34 16.91
N TRP A 155 15.08 0.98 16.96
CA TRP A 155 15.20 1.82 15.77
C TRP A 155 16.39 1.40 14.92
N GLN A 156 16.17 1.33 13.61
CA GLN A 156 17.22 1.11 12.63
C GLN A 156 17.39 2.37 11.78
N PRO A 157 18.63 2.87 11.60
CA PRO A 157 18.86 4.00 10.73
C PRO A 157 18.42 3.66 9.30
N PRO A 158 17.79 4.59 8.58
CA PRO A 158 17.44 4.37 7.18
C PRO A 158 18.72 4.02 6.40
N PRO A 159 18.64 3.09 5.44
CA PRO A 159 19.80 2.70 4.64
C PRO A 159 20.35 3.95 3.96
N ARG A 160 21.59 4.31 4.28
CA ARG A 160 22.26 5.44 3.65
C ARG A 160 22.51 5.08 2.19
N PHE A 161 21.82 5.74 1.27
CA PHE A 161 22.13 5.61 -0.15
C PHE A 161 23.59 6.03 -0.36
N PRO A 162 24.44 5.21 -1.01
CA PRO A 162 25.85 5.49 -1.15
C PRO A 162 26.08 6.55 -2.23
N THR A 163 25.65 7.79 -1.96
CA THR A 163 25.73 8.94 -2.88
C THR A 163 27.13 9.13 -3.43
N ARG A 164 28.16 8.90 -2.61
CA ARG A 164 29.57 8.95 -3.02
C ARG A 164 29.92 7.90 -4.06
N ALA A 165 29.47 6.65 -3.89
CA ALA A 165 29.75 5.59 -4.85
C ALA A 165 29.08 5.88 -6.20
N TRP A 166 27.85 6.40 -6.17
CA TRP A 166 27.14 6.82 -7.37
C TRP A 166 27.76 8.06 -8.03
N ALA A 167 28.22 9.04 -7.25
CA ALA A 167 28.93 10.20 -7.78
C ALA A 167 30.25 9.79 -8.44
N LEU A 168 31.01 8.86 -7.82
CA LEU A 168 32.24 8.31 -8.40
C LEU A 168 31.96 7.51 -9.68
N ALA A 169 30.95 6.64 -9.67
CA ALA A 169 30.55 5.88 -10.85
C ALA A 169 30.09 6.78 -12.00
N GLY A 170 29.27 7.79 -11.71
CA GLY A 170 28.83 8.80 -12.68
C GLY A 170 30.00 9.61 -13.22
N GLY A 171 30.94 10.03 -12.36
CA GLY A 171 32.17 10.71 -12.77
C GLY A 171 33.06 9.85 -13.65
N ALA A 172 33.23 8.56 -13.32
CA ALA A 172 34.00 7.61 -14.12
C ALA A 172 33.36 7.39 -15.50
N LEU A 173 32.04 7.22 -15.57
CA LEU A 173 31.32 7.10 -16.85
C LEU A 173 31.43 8.36 -17.69
N ALA A 174 31.31 9.55 -17.09
CA ALA A 174 31.50 10.81 -17.79
C ALA A 174 32.93 10.95 -18.34
N ALA A 175 33.95 10.59 -17.55
CA ALA A 175 35.34 10.59 -17.98
C ALA A 175 35.58 9.59 -19.13
N LEU A 176 34.99 8.39 -19.05
CA LEU A 176 35.04 7.38 -20.13
C LEU A 176 34.37 7.87 -21.41
N ALA A 177 33.20 8.50 -21.31
CA ALA A 177 32.50 9.06 -22.47
C ALA A 177 33.30 10.20 -23.11
N LEU A 178 33.93 11.06 -22.30
CA LEU A 178 34.76 12.16 -22.77
C LEU A 178 36.05 11.63 -23.42
N ALA A 179 36.70 10.66 -22.80
CA ALA A 179 37.86 9.96 -23.37
C ALA A 179 37.49 9.27 -24.70
N ALA A 180 36.36 8.56 -24.75
CA ALA A 180 35.88 7.94 -25.97
C ALA A 180 35.59 8.99 -27.06
N GLY A 181 34.93 10.11 -26.73
CA GLY A 181 34.64 11.19 -27.67
C GLY A 181 35.89 11.88 -28.23
N VAL A 182 36.98 11.95 -27.45
CA VAL A 182 38.27 12.50 -27.91
C VAL A 182 39.07 11.46 -28.71
N LEU A 183 39.07 10.20 -28.28
CA LEU A 183 39.87 9.14 -28.89
C LEU A 183 39.25 8.56 -30.16
N LEU A 184 37.91 8.47 -30.26
CA LEU A 184 37.22 7.96 -31.46
C LEU A 184 37.59 8.69 -32.75
N PRO A 185 37.61 10.04 -32.83
CA PRO A 185 37.98 10.71 -34.08
C PRO A 185 39.46 10.55 -34.42
N LEU A 186 40.33 10.42 -33.42
CA LEU A 186 41.79 10.24 -33.62
C LEU A 186 42.15 8.81 -34.04
N ALA A 187 41.48 7.82 -33.47
CA ALA A 187 41.72 6.40 -33.73
C ALA A 187 40.72 5.78 -34.72
N GLY A 188 39.70 6.53 -35.15
CA GLY A 188 38.58 6.02 -35.93
C GLY A 188 39.01 5.43 -37.27
N ALA A 189 39.98 6.05 -37.94
CA ALA A 189 40.54 5.51 -39.19
C ALA A 189 41.33 4.21 -39.00
N ALA A 190 41.88 3.97 -37.80
CA ALA A 190 42.63 2.74 -37.48
C ALA A 190 41.71 1.62 -36.96
N LEU A 191 40.67 1.97 -36.20
CA LEU A 191 39.72 1.02 -35.61
C LEU A 191 38.62 0.59 -36.59
N PHE A 192 38.23 1.47 -37.50
CA PHE A 192 37.21 1.20 -38.52
C PHE A 192 37.86 1.36 -39.90
N PRO A 193 38.53 0.32 -40.41
CA PRO A 193 39.00 0.35 -41.79
C PRO A 193 37.81 0.59 -42.72
N PRO A 194 37.98 1.33 -43.83
CA PRO A 194 36.91 1.54 -44.77
C PRO A 194 36.38 0.18 -45.21
N VAL A 195 35.14 -0.12 -44.82
CA VAL A 195 34.45 -1.29 -45.36
C VAL A 195 34.40 -1.08 -46.88
N PRO A 196 34.86 -2.07 -47.67
CA PRO A 196 34.79 -1.96 -49.12
C PRO A 196 33.33 -1.67 -49.46
N GLN A 197 33.11 -0.55 -50.16
CA GLN A 197 31.78 -0.19 -50.60
C GLN A 197 31.33 -1.31 -51.53
N CYS A 198 30.44 -2.19 -51.03
CA CYS A 198 29.75 -3.17 -51.86
C CYS A 198 28.92 -2.36 -52.84
N THR A 199 29.49 -2.10 -54.01
CA THR A 199 28.75 -1.52 -55.12
C THR A 199 27.75 -2.58 -55.53
N ILE A 200 26.47 -2.30 -55.28
CA ILE A 200 25.40 -3.15 -55.77
C ILE A 200 25.44 -3.03 -57.28
N ASP A 201 25.77 -4.13 -57.94
CA ASP A 201 25.72 -4.23 -59.38
C ASP A 201 24.30 -3.87 -59.85
N PRO A 202 24.14 -2.85 -60.71
CA PRO A 202 22.82 -2.42 -61.17
C PRO A 202 22.03 -3.54 -61.86
N ALA A 203 22.70 -4.54 -62.44
CA ALA A 203 22.02 -5.71 -63.01
C ALA A 203 21.37 -6.58 -61.91
N SER A 204 22.03 -6.75 -60.77
CA SER A 204 21.49 -7.47 -59.62
C SER A 204 20.27 -6.75 -59.01
N LEU A 205 20.28 -5.42 -58.99
CA LEU A 205 19.13 -4.62 -58.54
C LEU A 205 17.92 -4.78 -59.49
N ALA A 206 18.16 -4.84 -60.80
CA ALA A 206 17.11 -5.06 -61.78
C ALA A 206 16.43 -6.43 -61.61
N ILE A 207 17.22 -7.49 -61.38
CA ILE A 207 16.70 -8.84 -61.12
C ILE A 207 15.84 -8.84 -59.84
N TYR A 208 16.31 -8.19 -58.77
CA TYR A 208 15.53 -8.10 -57.53
C TYR A 208 14.21 -7.35 -57.72
N GLN A 209 14.22 -6.27 -58.51
CA GLN A 209 13.01 -5.50 -58.81
C GLN A 209 12.03 -6.29 -59.66
N GLU A 210 12.50 -7.10 -60.61
CA GLU A 210 11.66 -7.98 -61.41
C GLU A 210 11.03 -9.08 -60.54
N ALA A 211 11.82 -9.75 -59.71
CA ALA A 211 11.33 -10.74 -58.76
C ALA A 211 10.29 -10.15 -57.78
N SER A 212 10.51 -8.92 -57.30
CA SER A 212 9.55 -8.23 -56.41
C SER A 212 8.22 -7.94 -57.13
N ARG A 213 8.26 -7.52 -58.39
CA ARG A 213 7.04 -7.29 -59.19
C ARG A 213 6.27 -8.58 -59.48
N GLU A 214 6.98 -9.69 -59.67
CA GLU A 214 6.34 -10.99 -59.84
C GLU A 214 5.67 -11.46 -58.55
N ALA A 215 6.31 -11.27 -57.40
CA ALA A 215 5.71 -11.57 -56.09
C ALA A 215 4.44 -10.73 -55.85
N GLU A 216 4.47 -9.42 -56.13
CA GLU A 216 3.28 -8.55 -56.01
C GLU A 216 2.13 -9.00 -56.93
N ARG A 217 2.45 -9.49 -58.14
CA ARG A 217 1.44 -10.05 -59.05
C ARG A 217 0.85 -11.36 -58.51
N GLN A 218 1.67 -12.21 -57.91
CA GLN A 218 1.20 -13.46 -57.29
C GLN A 218 0.25 -13.15 -56.13
N ASP A 219 0.62 -12.25 -55.23
CA ASP A 219 -0.21 -11.84 -54.10
C ASP A 219 -1.56 -11.24 -54.56
N ALA A 220 -1.54 -10.43 -55.64
CA ALA A 220 -2.76 -9.87 -56.21
C ALA A 220 -3.70 -10.96 -56.76
N LEU A 221 -3.16 -11.97 -57.45
CA LEU A 221 -3.92 -13.09 -58.00
C LEU A 221 -4.50 -13.98 -56.89
N GLU A 222 -3.73 -14.25 -55.83
CA GLU A 222 -4.21 -14.99 -54.66
C GLU A 222 -5.36 -14.25 -53.96
N GLY A 223 -5.26 -12.92 -53.85
CA GLY A 223 -6.34 -12.07 -53.35
C GLY A 223 -7.61 -12.15 -54.21
N GLU A 224 -7.48 -12.15 -55.53
CA GLU A 224 -8.62 -12.33 -56.44
C GLU A 224 -9.26 -13.73 -56.31
N LEU A 225 -8.45 -14.78 -56.18
CA LEU A 225 -8.94 -16.14 -55.95
C LEU A 225 -9.74 -16.24 -54.65
N ALA A 226 -9.20 -15.74 -53.54
CA ALA A 226 -9.89 -15.73 -52.26
C ALA A 226 -11.24 -14.99 -52.34
N ARG A 227 -11.27 -13.85 -53.05
CA ARG A 227 -12.51 -13.09 -53.27
C ARG A 227 -13.56 -13.90 -54.05
N LEU A 228 -13.14 -14.61 -55.10
CA LEU A 228 -14.03 -15.44 -55.92
C LEU A 228 -14.58 -16.65 -55.15
N GLU A 229 -13.76 -17.26 -54.29
CA GLU A 229 -14.19 -18.35 -53.42
C GLU A 229 -15.24 -17.90 -52.39
N GLU A 230 -15.04 -16.74 -51.78
CA GLU A 230 -16.01 -16.14 -50.86
C GLU A 230 -17.35 -15.87 -51.58
N GLU A 231 -17.29 -15.28 -52.78
CA GLU A 231 -18.48 -15.00 -53.57
C GLU A 231 -19.23 -16.28 -53.96
N ARG A 232 -18.50 -17.35 -54.33
CA ARG A 232 -19.08 -18.67 -54.61
C ARG A 232 -19.72 -19.28 -53.36
N GLY A 233 -19.07 -19.17 -52.20
CA GLY A 233 -19.61 -19.59 -50.92
C GLY A 233 -20.92 -18.88 -50.58
N ARG A 234 -20.95 -17.55 -50.74
CA ARG A 234 -22.13 -16.71 -50.53
C ARG A 234 -23.28 -17.10 -51.45
N ARG A 235 -23.00 -17.36 -52.75
CA ARG A 235 -24.01 -17.83 -53.71
C ARG A 235 -24.56 -19.22 -53.36
N ARG A 236 -23.73 -20.14 -52.85
CA ARG A 236 -24.18 -21.48 -52.41
C ARG A 236 -25.11 -21.40 -51.20
N LEU A 237 -24.79 -20.55 -50.23
CA LEU A 237 -25.63 -20.35 -49.04
C LEU A 237 -26.98 -19.69 -49.37
N ALA A 238 -27.03 -18.89 -50.44
CA ALA A 238 -28.27 -18.26 -50.91
C ALA A 238 -29.21 -19.24 -51.66
N CYS A 239 -28.72 -20.41 -52.09
CA CYS A 239 -29.57 -21.41 -52.73
C CYS A 239 -30.46 -22.12 -51.68
N PRO A 240 -31.80 -22.08 -51.83
CA PRO A 240 -32.68 -22.79 -50.90
C PRO A 240 -32.44 -24.30 -50.99
N LEU A 241 -32.22 -24.94 -49.84
CA LEU A 241 -32.08 -26.39 -49.72
C LEU A 241 -33.39 -27.06 -50.17
N PRO A 242 -33.34 -28.13 -50.96
CA PRO A 242 -34.53 -28.90 -51.30
C PRO A 242 -35.16 -29.46 -50.03
N VAL A 243 -36.42 -29.10 -49.78
CA VAL A 243 -37.19 -29.58 -48.62
C VAL A 243 -37.40 -31.08 -48.78
N ALA A 244 -36.89 -31.87 -47.83
CA ALA A 244 -37.15 -33.31 -47.80
C ALA A 244 -38.66 -33.57 -47.63
N PRO A 245 -39.25 -34.54 -48.36
CA PRO A 245 -40.66 -34.85 -48.22
C PRO A 245 -40.98 -35.30 -46.77
N PRO A 246 -42.14 -34.92 -46.23
CA PRO A 246 -42.51 -35.23 -44.85
C PRO A 246 -42.53 -36.76 -44.63
N PRO A 247 -42.05 -37.23 -43.46
CA PRO A 247 -42.04 -38.66 -43.17
C PRO A 247 -43.47 -39.22 -43.16
N PRO A 248 -43.68 -40.46 -43.65
CA PRO A 248 -45.00 -41.08 -43.68
C PRO A 248 -45.58 -41.25 -42.28
N PRO A 249 -46.92 -41.18 -42.13
CA PRO A 249 -47.57 -41.22 -40.83
C PRO A 249 -47.31 -42.53 -40.06
N PRO A 250 -47.19 -42.46 -38.72
CA PRO A 250 -46.90 -43.62 -37.89
C PRO A 250 -48.03 -44.67 -37.97
N ALA A 251 -47.64 -45.95 -38.08
CA ALA A 251 -48.58 -47.07 -38.11
C ALA A 251 -49.38 -47.19 -36.80
N PRO A 252 -50.66 -47.63 -36.84
CA PRO A 252 -51.50 -47.77 -35.65
C PRO A 252 -50.92 -48.76 -34.63
N PRO A 253 -51.08 -48.51 -33.32
CA PRO A 253 -50.58 -49.39 -32.28
C PRO A 253 -51.31 -50.74 -32.28
N GLU A 254 -50.55 -51.83 -32.29
CA GLU A 254 -51.06 -53.20 -32.13
C GLU A 254 -51.72 -53.39 -30.76
N ARG A 255 -52.96 -53.91 -30.75
CA ARG A 255 -53.68 -54.32 -29.53
C ARG A 255 -52.89 -55.42 -28.83
N ARG A 256 -52.42 -55.15 -27.61
CA ARG A 256 -51.94 -56.18 -26.68
C ARG A 256 -53.08 -57.15 -26.37
N ALA A 257 -52.87 -58.43 -26.65
CA ALA A 257 -53.72 -59.51 -26.18
C ALA A 257 -53.61 -59.63 -24.65
N GLU A 258 -54.77 -59.62 -24.00
CA GLU A 258 -54.97 -59.77 -22.57
C GLU A 258 -54.71 -61.24 -22.17
N ALA A 259 -53.84 -61.46 -21.18
CA ALA A 259 -53.48 -62.79 -20.71
C ALA A 259 -54.61 -63.38 -19.83
N PRO A 260 -54.95 -64.67 -19.96
CA PRO A 260 -56.00 -65.29 -19.17
C PRO A 260 -55.59 -65.48 -17.69
N PRO A 261 -56.56 -65.47 -16.76
CA PRO A 261 -56.30 -65.56 -15.33
C PRO A 261 -55.88 -66.99 -14.90
N PRO A 262 -55.17 -67.12 -13.77
CA PRO A 262 -54.69 -68.42 -13.28
C PRO A 262 -55.81 -69.26 -12.66
N PRO A 263 -55.73 -70.61 -12.75
CA PRO A 263 -56.72 -71.52 -12.15
C PRO A 263 -56.55 -71.68 -10.62
N PRO A 264 -57.59 -72.15 -9.92
CA PRO A 264 -57.58 -72.39 -8.47
C PRO A 264 -56.73 -73.60 -8.03
#